data_AF-A0A851W360-F1
#
_entry.id   AF-A0A851W360-F1
#
_cell.length_a   1.000
_cell.length_b   1.000
_cell.length_c   1.000
_cell.angle_alpha   90.00
_cell.angle_beta   90.00
_cell.angle_gamma   90.00
#
_symmetry.space_group_name_H-M   'P 1'
#
loop_
_entity.id
_entity.type
_entity.pdbx_description
1 polymer ?
#
loop_
_entity_poly.entity_id
_entity_poly.type
_entity_poly.pdbx_seq_one_letter_code
_entity_poly.pdbx_strand_id
1 'polypeptide(L)'
;TPVPPELRFALELDAERRARAQPPRGSFLGRGPAERDPRTAASLELPRQREQRCESRAFRLHDDIRDKLRPVTVTLSYGIGGARGARGGRGTALPPLIPAL
;
A
#
# COMPACT_ATOMS: atom_id res chain seq x y z
N THR A 1 -17.43 1.96 17.93
CA THR A 1 -17.40 0.82 16.99
C THR A 1 -15.94 0.55 16.64
N PRO A 2 -15.44 -0.69 16.69
CA PRO A 2 -14.08 -1.00 16.23
C PRO A 2 -13.97 -0.69 14.73
N VAL A 3 -12.89 -0.02 14.32
CA VAL A 3 -12.60 0.25 12.91
C VAL A 3 -12.15 -1.06 12.26
N PRO A 4 -12.74 -1.49 11.14
CA PRO A 4 -12.30 -2.70 10.45
C PRO A 4 -10.84 -2.53 9.99
N PRO A 5 -10.04 -3.61 9.98
CA PRO A 5 -8.69 -3.55 9.43
C PRO A 5 -8.74 -3.22 7.94
N GLU A 6 -7.71 -2.54 7.46
CA GLU A 6 -7.56 -2.18 6.05
C GLU A 6 -6.20 -2.67 5.53
N LEU A 7 -6.16 -3.09 4.27
CA LEU A 7 -4.93 -3.33 3.55
C LEU A 7 -4.57 -2.05 2.78
N ARG A 8 -3.50 -1.38 3.17
CA ARG A 8 -2.93 -0.27 2.39
C ARG A 8 -1.90 -0.85 1.45
N PHE A 9 -1.96 -0.50 0.17
CA PHE A 9 -1.01 -0.99 -0.81
C PHE A 9 -0.54 0.10 -1.77
N ALA A 10 0.66 -0.08 -2.29
CA ALA A 10 1.22 0.73 -3.37
C ALA A 10 1.77 -0.19 -4.47
N LEU A 11 1.44 0.16 -5.70
CA LEU A 11 1.99 -0.44 -6.91
C LEU A 11 3.01 0.52 -7.50
N GLU A 12 4.14 -0.01 -7.95
CA GLU A 12 5.19 0.76 -8.63
C GLU A 12 5.66 0.04 -9.89
N LEU A 13 5.69 0.76 -11.00
CA LEU A 13 6.27 0.30 -12.26
C LEU A 13 7.77 0.53 -12.29
N ASP A 14 8.52 -0.48 -12.74
CA ASP A 14 9.96 -0.37 -13.00
C ASP A 14 10.73 0.18 -11.76
N ALA A 15 10.37 -0.28 -10.56
CA ALA A 15 10.98 0.16 -9.30
C ALA A 15 12.51 0.00 -9.31
N GLU A 16 13.01 -1.08 -9.91
CA GLU A 16 14.44 -1.34 -10.06
C GLU A 16 15.13 -0.38 -11.04
N ARG A 17 14.42 0.14 -12.06
CA ARG A 17 14.97 1.20 -12.93
C ARG A 17 15.10 2.49 -12.15
N ARG A 18 14.07 2.87 -11.38
CA ARG A 18 14.09 4.06 -10.54
C ARG A 18 15.24 4.01 -9.52
N ALA A 19 15.47 2.85 -8.90
CA ALA A 19 16.59 2.64 -7.98
C ALA A 19 17.97 2.87 -8.63
N ARG A 20 18.07 2.67 -9.96
CA ARG A 20 19.27 2.97 -10.77
C ARG A 20 19.22 4.35 -11.44
N ALA A 21 18.34 5.24 -10.99
CA ALA A 21 18.10 6.57 -11.58
C ALA A 21 17.72 6.53 -13.08
N GLN A 22 17.13 5.43 -13.54
CA GLN A 22 16.58 5.32 -14.88
C GLN A 22 15.09 5.65 -14.86
N PRO A 23 14.57 6.35 -15.89
CA PRO A 23 13.14 6.64 -15.96
C PRO A 23 12.34 5.33 -16.07
N PRO A 24 11.17 5.26 -15.40
CA PRO A 24 10.23 4.17 -15.59
C PRO A 24 9.68 4.22 -17.01
N ARG A 25 9.33 3.06 -17.56
CA ARG A 25 8.82 2.94 -18.95
C ARG A 25 7.31 3.03 -19.05
N GLY A 26 6.62 3.30 -17.95
CA GLY A 26 5.18 3.39 -17.93
C GLY A 26 4.67 4.18 -16.75
N SER A 27 3.38 4.47 -16.76
CA SER A 27 2.68 5.17 -15.69
C SER A 27 1.27 4.63 -15.53
N PHE A 28 0.77 4.62 -14.29
CA PHE A 28 -0.61 4.30 -14.00
C PHE A 28 -1.55 5.36 -14.56
N LEU A 29 -2.76 4.96 -14.92
CA LEU A 29 -3.78 5.90 -15.37
C LEU A 29 -4.36 6.64 -14.16
N GLY A 30 -3.92 7.88 -13.95
CA GLY A 30 -4.41 8.78 -12.90
C GLY A 30 -5.77 9.42 -13.22
N ARG A 31 -6.19 10.41 -12.42
CA ARG A 31 -7.47 11.14 -12.64
C ARG A 31 -7.39 12.17 -13.77
N GLY A 32 -6.19 12.49 -14.26
CA GLY A 32 -5.98 13.45 -15.35
C GLY A 32 -5.02 12.93 -16.44
N PRO A 33 -5.19 13.37 -17.70
CA PRO A 33 -4.40 12.90 -18.84
C PRO A 33 -2.90 13.27 -18.80
N ALA A 34 -2.51 14.22 -17.94
CA ALA A 34 -1.12 14.66 -17.78
C ALA A 34 -0.41 14.01 -16.57
N GLU A 35 -1.13 13.30 -15.71
CA GLU A 35 -0.56 12.70 -14.50
C GLU A 35 0.09 11.36 -14.84
N ARG A 36 1.38 11.40 -15.17
CA ARG A 36 2.21 10.22 -15.43
C ARG A 36 2.90 9.79 -14.14
N ASP A 37 2.16 9.18 -13.22
CA ASP A 37 2.76 8.62 -12.01
C ASP A 37 3.14 7.14 -12.22
N PRO A 38 4.43 6.75 -12.12
CA PRO A 38 4.83 5.34 -12.09
C PRO A 38 4.38 4.61 -10.82
N ARG A 39 3.84 5.31 -9.83
CA ARG A 39 3.31 4.76 -8.58
C ARG A 39 1.82 5.05 -8.46
N THR A 40 1.11 4.15 -7.80
CA THR A 40 -0.25 4.40 -7.32
C THR A 40 -0.44 3.76 -5.96
N ALA A 41 -1.16 4.41 -5.06
CA ALA A 41 -1.51 3.88 -3.75
C ALA A 41 -3.02 3.81 -3.57
N ALA A 42 -3.48 2.81 -2.82
CA ALA A 42 -4.88 2.69 -2.43
C ALA A 42 -5.01 1.91 -1.11
N SER A 43 -6.22 1.87 -0.57
CA SER A 43 -6.57 1.02 0.56
C SER A 43 -7.79 0.16 0.22
N LEU A 44 -7.84 -1.01 0.83
CA LEU A 44 -8.91 -1.97 0.69
C LEU A 44 -9.34 -2.44 2.09
N GLU A 45 -10.61 -2.25 2.43
CA GLU A 45 -11.14 -2.75 3.69
C GLU A 45 -11.15 -4.28 3.73
N LEU A 46 -10.79 -4.85 4.89
CA LEU A 46 -10.79 -6.28 5.17
C LEU A 46 -11.84 -6.59 6.26
N PRO A 47 -13.14 -6.62 5.90
CA PRO A 47 -14.20 -6.72 6.91
C PRO A 47 -14.27 -8.09 7.59
N ARG A 48 -13.73 -9.15 6.95
CA ARG A 48 -13.73 -10.52 7.49
C ARG A 48 -12.40 -11.21 7.20
N GLN A 49 -11.99 -12.09 8.11
CA GLN A 49 -10.85 -12.96 7.85
C GLN A 49 -11.12 -13.87 6.65
N ARG A 50 -10.08 -14.10 5.83
CA ARG A 50 -10.12 -14.96 4.63
C ARG A 50 -11.04 -14.48 3.50
N GLU A 51 -11.66 -13.31 3.62
CA GLU A 51 -12.34 -12.67 2.48
C GLU A 51 -11.30 -12.24 1.45
N GLN A 52 -11.55 -12.56 0.19
CA GLN A 52 -10.72 -12.11 -0.93
C GLN A 52 -11.40 -10.91 -1.58
N ARG A 53 -10.63 -9.86 -1.86
CA ARG A 53 -11.07 -8.75 -2.70
C ARG A 53 -9.98 -8.42 -3.71
N CYS A 54 -10.41 -8.08 -4.91
CA CYS A 54 -9.54 -7.73 -6.02
C CYS A 54 -9.71 -6.26 -6.39
N GLU A 55 -8.60 -5.58 -6.61
CA GLU A 55 -8.53 -4.21 -7.14
C GLU A 55 -7.74 -4.24 -8.44
N SER A 56 -8.29 -3.65 -9.50
CA SER A 56 -7.61 -3.54 -10.78
C SER A 56 -7.05 -2.13 -10.98
N ARG A 57 -5.84 -2.05 -11.53
CA ARG A 57 -5.21 -0.79 -11.95
C ARG A 57 -4.66 -0.96 -13.36
N ALA A 58 -5.02 -0.03 -14.23
CA ALA A 58 -4.49 0.03 -15.57
C ALA A 58 -3.27 0.95 -15.60
N PHE A 59 -2.28 0.58 -16.41
CA PHE A 59 -1.13 1.42 -16.71
C PHE A 59 -0.90 1.46 -18.21
N ARG A 60 -0.20 2.51 -18.65
CA ARG A 60 0.20 2.68 -20.05
C ARG A 60 1.72 2.75 -20.14
N LEU A 61 2.26 2.03 -21.12
CA LEU A 61 3.64 2.14 -21.54
C LEU A 61 3.87 3.46 -22.27
N HIS A 62 5.02 4.09 -22.05
CA HIS A 62 5.38 5.31 -22.77
C HIS A 62 5.73 4.99 -24.23
N ASP A 63 5.50 5.93 -25.13
CA ASP A 63 5.71 5.72 -26.57
C ASP A 63 7.22 5.69 -26.93
N ASP A 64 8.06 6.33 -26.11
CA ASP A 64 9.50 6.56 -26.35
C ASP A 64 10.42 5.54 -25.68
N ILE A 65 9.89 4.36 -25.31
CA ILE A 65 10.69 3.30 -24.67
C ILE A 65 11.77 2.78 -25.61
N ARG A 66 13.03 3.07 -25.25
CA ARG A 66 14.21 2.52 -25.94
C ARG A 66 14.49 1.07 -25.56
N ASP A 67 14.26 0.73 -24.31
CA ASP A 67 14.57 -0.58 -23.74
C ASP A 67 13.34 -1.50 -23.75
N LYS A 68 13.23 -2.27 -24.82
CA LYS A 68 12.11 -3.19 -25.09
C LYS A 68 12.41 -4.65 -24.73
N LEU A 69 13.67 -4.98 -24.45
CA LEU A 69 14.10 -6.35 -24.20
C LEU A 69 13.98 -6.76 -22.73
N ARG A 70 14.13 -5.82 -21.79
CA ARG A 70 13.97 -6.11 -20.37
C ARG A 70 12.49 -6.13 -19.97
N PRO A 71 12.05 -7.02 -19.08
CA PRO A 71 10.67 -7.07 -18.62
C PRO A 71 10.28 -5.77 -17.90
N VAL A 72 9.03 -5.34 -18.04
CA VAL A 72 8.45 -4.24 -17.24
C VAL A 72 7.89 -4.82 -15.96
N THR A 73 8.44 -4.45 -14.83
CA THR A 73 8.08 -5.02 -13.52
C THR A 73 7.00 -4.18 -12.85
N VAL A 74 6.11 -4.84 -12.11
CA VAL A 74 5.18 -4.19 -11.18
C VAL A 74 5.51 -4.68 -9.78
N THR A 75 5.90 -3.78 -8.89
CA THR A 75 6.19 -4.09 -7.49
C THR A 75 4.98 -3.75 -6.63
N LEU A 76 4.46 -4.73 -5.89
CA LEU A 76 3.42 -4.55 -4.90
C LEU A 76 4.06 -4.46 -3.50
N SER A 77 3.80 -3.36 -2.81
CA SER A 77 4.08 -3.21 -1.38
C SER A 77 2.76 -3.04 -0.63
N TYR A 78 2.60 -3.70 0.50
CA TYR A 78 1.37 -3.62 1.29
C TYR A 78 1.63 -3.64 2.79
N GLY A 79 0.68 -3.13 3.55
CA GLY A 79 0.68 -3.14 5.01
C GLY A 79 -0.73 -3.11 5.58
N ILE A 80 -0.92 -3.72 6.74
CA ILE A 80 -2.21 -3.74 7.43
C ILE A 80 -2.34 -2.47 8.29
N GLY A 81 -3.31 -1.62 7.95
CA GLY A 81 -3.73 -0.46 8.71
C GLY A 81 -5.01 -0.70 9.52
N GLY A 82 -5.52 0.33 10.19
CA GLY A 82 -6.83 0.29 10.88
C GLY A 82 -6.87 -0.51 12.18
N ALA A 83 -5.92 -1.42 12.44
CA ALA A 83 -5.82 -2.23 13.66
C ALA A 83 -5.30 -1.43 14.89
N ARG A 84 -5.81 -0.21 15.13
CA ARG A 84 -5.70 0.42 16.46
C ARG A 84 -6.72 -0.22 17.42
N GLY A 85 -6.62 -1.53 17.58
CA GLY A 85 -7.16 -2.22 18.74
C GLY A 85 -6.16 -2.02 19.88
N ALA A 86 -6.51 -1.15 20.83
CA ALA A 86 -6.01 -1.15 22.20
C ALA A 86 -4.58 -1.71 22.40
N ARG A 87 -3.54 -1.00 21.95
CA ARG A 87 -2.33 -0.98 22.79
C ARG A 87 -2.79 -0.27 24.05
N GLY A 88 -3.18 -1.05 25.06
CA GLY A 88 -3.63 -0.58 26.36
C GLY A 88 -2.76 0.59 26.76
N GLY A 89 -3.40 1.69 27.15
CA GLY A 89 -2.71 2.93 27.49
C GLY A 89 -1.52 2.59 28.39
N ARG A 90 -0.31 2.83 27.87
CA ARG A 90 0.86 3.03 28.72
C ARG A 90 0.56 4.29 29.52
N GLY A 91 -0.18 4.15 30.63
CA GLY A 91 -0.61 5.30 31.42
C GLY A 91 -1.78 5.11 32.38
N THR A 92 -2.57 4.03 32.32
CA THR A 92 -3.50 3.74 33.44
C THR A 92 -2.75 2.94 34.50
N ALA A 93 -2.19 3.65 35.48
CA ALA A 93 -1.64 3.05 36.68
C ALA A 93 -2.68 2.09 37.29
N LEU A 94 -2.30 0.83 37.49
CA LEU A 94 -3.11 -0.11 38.26
C LEU A 94 -3.30 0.48 39.67
N PRO A 95 -4.53 0.51 40.22
CA PRO A 95 -4.73 0.94 41.59
C PRO A 95 -3.89 0.07 42.53
N PRO A 96 -3.26 0.66 43.57
CA PRO A 96 -2.39 -0.09 44.47
C PRO A 96 -3.21 -1.20 45.13
N LEU A 97 -2.69 -2.43 45.04
CA LEU A 97 -3.28 -3.59 45.69
C LEU A 97 -3.07 -3.46 47.20
N ILE A 98 -4.17 -3.50 47.95
CA ILE A 98 -4.15 -3.53 49.41
C ILE A 98 -3.88 -4.99 49.83
N PRO A 99 -2.94 -5.27 50.74
CA PRO A 99 -2.70 -6.63 51.21
C PRO A 99 -3.96 -7.17 51.89
N ALA A 100 -4.40 -8.36 51.48
CA ALA A 100 -5.39 -9.12 52.24
C ALA A 100 -4.69 -9.80 53.41
N LEU A 101 -5.24 -9.65 54.62
CA LEU A 101 -4.84 -10.32 55.85
C LEU A 101 -5.59 -11.65 56.01
#